data_AF-A0A661EAY7-F1
#
_entry.id   AF-A0A661EAY7-F1
#
_cell.length_a   1.000
_cell.length_b   1.000
_cell.length_c   1.000
_cell.angle_alpha   90.00
_cell.angle_beta   90.00
_cell.angle_gamma   90.00
#
_symmetry.space_group_name_H-M   'P 1'
#
loop_
_entity.id
_entity.type
_entity.pdbx_description
1 polymer ?
#
loop_
_entity_poly.entity_id
_entity_poly.type
_entity_poly.pdbx_seq_one_letter_code
_entity_poly.pdbx_strand_id
1 'polypeptide(L)'
;MQRSQDDLLKDYVFDSKSNSEQELWTYLSYYNEHRPHQGINGLTPKQFNDRLIDKENNKEKKNDKKNKEENKENNIKNEDKKQEK
;
A
#
# COMPACT_ATOMS: atom_id res chain seq x y z
N MET A 1 -38.32 19.40 -22.01
CA MET A 1 -37.33 19.29 -23.09
C MET A 1 -36.26 18.31 -22.62
N GLN A 2 -36.18 17.12 -23.21
CA GLN A 2 -35.21 16.09 -22.81
C GLN A 2 -34.00 16.19 -23.74
N ARG A 3 -32.82 16.50 -23.20
CA ARG A 3 -31.58 16.54 -23.99
C ARG A 3 -31.26 15.13 -24.47
N SER A 4 -30.88 14.99 -25.74
CA SER A 4 -30.42 13.70 -26.26
C SER A 4 -29.07 13.33 -25.62
N GLN A 5 -28.74 12.04 -25.53
CA GLN A 5 -27.42 11.61 -25.04
C GLN A 5 -26.28 12.24 -25.85
N ASP A 6 -26.53 12.47 -27.14
CA ASP A 6 -25.57 13.10 -28.05
C ASP A 6 -25.35 14.58 -27.74
N ASP A 7 -26.38 15.30 -27.26
CA ASP A 7 -26.24 16.69 -26.80
C ASP A 7 -25.45 16.79 -25.49
N LEU A 8 -25.53 15.77 -24.62
CA LEU A 8 -24.75 15.73 -23.38
C LEU A 8 -23.27 15.45 -23.66
N LEU A 9 -22.97 14.63 -24.66
CA LEU A 9 -21.60 14.30 -25.06
C LEU A 9 -20.92 15.46 -25.82
N LYS A 10 -21.68 16.25 -26.59
CA LYS A 10 -21.13 17.41 -27.33
C LYS A 10 -20.53 18.50 -26.43
N ASP A 11 -21.02 18.64 -25.21
CA ASP A 11 -20.49 19.60 -24.22
C ASP A 11 -19.29 19.04 -23.44
N TYR A 12 -18.98 17.75 -23.57
CA TYR A 12 -17.84 17.10 -22.92
C TYR A 12 -16.61 17.11 -23.82
N VAL A 13 -15.43 17.23 -23.20
CA VAL A 13 -14.11 17.18 -23.88
C VAL A 13 -13.79 15.79 -24.47
N PHE A 14 -14.71 14.83 -24.37
CA PHE A 14 -14.48 13.45 -24.77
C PHE A 14 -15.26 13.09 -26.03
N ASP A 15 -14.54 12.64 -27.06
CA ASP A 15 -15.11 12.25 -28.35
C ASP A 15 -16.06 11.03 -28.29
N SER A 16 -15.90 10.17 -27.28
CA SER A 16 -16.75 9.00 -27.05
C SER A 16 -16.63 8.49 -25.62
N LYS A 17 -17.55 7.59 -25.23
CA LYS A 17 -17.45 6.86 -23.96
C LYS A 17 -16.11 6.12 -23.83
N SER A 18 -15.68 5.41 -24.88
CA SER A 18 -14.40 4.69 -24.88
C SER A 18 -13.22 5.63 -24.68
N ASN A 19 -13.24 6.81 -25.31
CA ASN A 19 -12.21 7.82 -25.12
C ASN A 19 -12.17 8.31 -23.66
N SER A 20 -13.33 8.57 -23.07
CA SER A 20 -13.42 9.00 -21.67
C SER A 20 -12.89 7.94 -20.69
N GLU A 21 -13.12 6.66 -20.96
CA GLU A 21 -12.61 5.57 -20.14
C GLU A 21 -11.08 5.49 -20.24
N GLN A 22 -10.51 5.62 -21.44
CA GLN A 22 -9.06 5.57 -21.65
C GLN A 22 -8.32 6.75 -21.01
N GLU A 23 -8.87 7.96 -21.16
CA GLU A 23 -8.33 9.16 -20.50
C GLU A 23 -8.38 9.05 -18.97
N LEU A 24 -9.49 8.54 -18.43
CA LEU A 24 -9.61 8.30 -16.99
C LEU A 24 -8.59 7.28 -16.50
N TRP A 25 -8.41 6.16 -17.22
CA TRP A 25 -7.39 5.15 -16.88
C TRP A 25 -5.97 5.72 -16.91
N THR A 26 -5.68 6.55 -17.91
CA THR A 26 -4.38 7.23 -18.05
C THR A 26 -4.15 8.17 -16.87
N TYR A 27 -5.16 8.98 -16.52
CA TYR A 27 -5.09 9.89 -15.39
C TYR A 27 -4.91 9.15 -14.06
N LEU A 28 -5.63 8.06 -13.82
CA LEU A 28 -5.48 7.24 -12.61
C LEU A 28 -4.07 6.65 -12.50
N SER A 29 -3.52 6.16 -13.61
CA SER A 29 -2.17 5.61 -13.66
C SER A 29 -1.14 6.70 -13.34
N TYR A 30 -1.24 7.86 -13.99
CA TYR A 30 -0.38 9.01 -13.72
C TYR A 30 -0.49 9.47 -12.25
N TYR A 31 -1.70 9.59 -11.72
CA TYR A 31 -1.94 10.01 -10.34
C TYR A 31 -1.25 9.08 -9.33
N ASN A 32 -1.37 7.77 -9.52
CA ASN A 32 -0.83 6.78 -8.60
C ASN A 32 0.70 6.67 -8.67
N GLU A 33 1.27 6.82 -9.86
CA GLU A 33 2.69 6.56 -10.09
C GLU A 33 3.55 7.82 -10.03
N HIS A 34 3.04 8.98 -10.45
CA HIS A 34 3.84 10.17 -10.71
C HIS A 34 3.44 11.39 -9.88
N ARG A 35 2.24 11.43 -9.31
CA ARG A 35 1.77 12.63 -8.59
C ARG A 35 2.18 12.61 -7.11
N PRO A 36 3.06 13.51 -6.65
CA PRO A 36 3.40 13.64 -5.24
C PRO A 36 2.28 14.34 -4.47
N HIS A 37 2.01 13.89 -3.25
CA HIS A 37 0.96 14.43 -2.40
C HIS A 37 1.50 14.92 -1.05
N GLN A 38 1.18 16.16 -0.69
CA GLN A 38 1.67 16.78 0.55
C GLN A 38 1.23 16.00 1.81
N GLY A 39 0.00 15.47 1.82
CA GLY A 39 -0.54 14.70 2.95
C GLY A 39 0.18 13.38 3.24
N ILE A 40 1.00 12.89 2.30
CA ILE A 40 1.84 11.69 2.46
C ILE A 40 3.33 12.03 2.27
N ASN A 41 3.74 13.19 2.78
CA ASN A 41 5.13 13.67 2.77
C ASN A 41 5.73 13.81 1.35
N GLY A 42 4.93 14.23 0.38
CA GLY A 42 5.36 14.40 -1.01
C GLY A 42 5.57 13.08 -1.76
N LEU A 43 5.13 11.95 -1.22
CA LEU A 43 5.21 10.66 -1.91
C LEU A 43 4.08 10.52 -2.92
N THR A 44 4.30 9.65 -3.91
CA THR A 44 3.22 9.16 -4.76
C THR A 44 2.43 8.09 -4.00
N PRO A 45 1.14 7.87 -4.36
CA PRO A 45 0.32 6.84 -3.71
C PRO A 45 0.98 5.46 -3.72
N LYS A 46 1.61 5.06 -4.84
CA LYS A 46 2.35 3.80 -4.95
C LYS A 46 3.52 3.74 -3.95
N GLN A 47 4.37 4.75 -3.92
CA GLN A 47 5.51 4.82 -2.99
C GLN A 47 5.07 4.79 -1.51
N PHE A 48 3.95 5.44 -1.20
CA PHE A 48 3.40 5.40 0.15
C PHE A 48 2.94 3.99 0.52
N ASN A 49 2.24 3.30 -0.38
CA ASN A 49 1.82 1.92 -0.19
C ASN A 49 3.02 0.96 -0.01
N ASP A 50 4.04 1.08 -0.86
CA ASP A 50 5.25 0.25 -0.77
C ASP A 50 5.93 0.41 0.60
N ARG A 51 6.00 1.64 1.12
CA ARG A 51 6.52 1.91 2.48
C ARG A 51 5.67 1.31 3.60
N LEU A 52 4.37 1.15 3.41
CA LEU A 52 3.51 0.49 4.40
C LEU A 52 3.80 -1.00 4.42
N ILE A 53 3.87 -1.64 3.24
CA ILE A 53 4.20 -3.06 3.09
C ILE A 53 5.57 -3.37 3.70
N ASP A 54 6.58 -2.55 3.42
CA ASP A 54 7.91 -2.72 3.99
C ASP A 54 7.92 -2.62 5.52
N LYS A 55 7.09 -1.74 6.09
CA LYS A 55 6.96 -1.62 7.56
C LYS A 55 6.32 -2.86 8.16
N GLU A 56 5.33 -3.46 7.50
CA GLU A 56 4.67 -4.69 7.96
C GLU A 56 5.64 -5.87 7.92
N ASN A 57 6.31 -6.09 6.79
CA ASN A 57 7.31 -7.16 6.62
C ASN A 57 8.45 -7.06 7.65
N ASN A 58 8.86 -5.83 8.00
CA ASN A 58 9.90 -5.62 9.01
C ASN A 58 9.40 -5.83 10.45
N LYS A 59 8.11 -5.63 10.74
CA LYS A 59 7.52 -5.96 12.04
C LYS A 59 7.47 -7.47 12.25
N GLU A 60 7.06 -8.23 11.25
CA GLU A 60 7.04 -9.70 11.29
C GLU A 60 8.42 -10.26 11.60
N LYS A 61 9.45 -9.82 10.86
CA LYS A 61 10.85 -10.23 11.09
C LYS A 61 11.36 -9.91 12.51
N LYS A 62 10.90 -8.82 13.12
CA LYS A 62 11.27 -8.47 14.51
C LYS A 62 10.57 -9.37 15.52
N ASN A 63 9.31 -9.72 15.28
CA ASN A 63 8.56 -10.64 16.13
C ASN A 63 9.18 -12.05 16.11
N ASP A 64 9.62 -12.52 14.94
CA ASP A 64 10.29 -13.81 14.82
C ASP A 64 11.62 -13.86 15.57
N LYS A 65 12.42 -12.78 15.51
CA LYS A 65 13.67 -12.67 16.27
C LYS A 65 13.43 -12.64 17.77
N LYS A 66 12.46 -11.86 18.22
CA LYS A 66 12.09 -11.76 19.64
C LYS A 66 11.62 -13.10 20.19
N ASN A 67 10.77 -13.82 19.46
CA ASN A 67 10.33 -15.17 19.82
C ASN A 67 11.50 -16.18 19.87
N LYS A 68 12.52 -16.01 19.04
CA LYS A 68 13.71 -16.88 19.03
C LYS A 68 14.66 -16.58 20.20
N GLU A 69 14.77 -15.32 20.62
CA GLU A 69 15.55 -14.90 21.79
C GLU A 69 14.86 -15.29 23.11
N GLU A 70 13.54 -15.10 23.22
CA GLU A 70 12.77 -15.54 24.39
C GLU A 70 12.82 -17.07 24.57
N ASN A 71 12.76 -17.85 23.48
CA ASN A 71 12.91 -19.30 23.55
C ASN A 71 14.33 -19.74 23.94
N LYS A 72 15.38 -18.98 23.60
CA LYS A 72 16.75 -19.25 24.05
C LYS A 72 16.93 -18.97 25.53
N GLU A 73 16.43 -17.84 26.03
CA GLU A 73 16.50 -17.52 27.46
C GLU A 73 15.72 -18.50 28.33
N ASN A 74 14.56 -18.97 27.85
CA ASN A 74 13.76 -19.96 28.56
C ASN A 74 14.41 -21.35 28.56
N ASN A 75 15.17 -21.72 27.52
CA ASN A 75 15.93 -22.97 27.52
C ASN A 75 17.13 -22.93 28.47
N ILE A 76 17.89 -21.82 28.51
CA ILE A 76 19.06 -21.69 29.40
C ILE A 76 18.64 -21.77 30.87
N LYS A 77 17.55 -21.09 31.27
CA LYS A 77 17.03 -21.13 32.65
C LYS A 77 16.52 -22.50 33.10
N ASN A 78 16.21 -23.40 32.16
CA ASN A 78 15.76 -24.76 32.45
C ASN A 78 16.92 -25.76 32.60
N GLU A 79 18.10 -25.46 32.03
CA GLU A 79 19.30 -26.29 32.20
C GLU A 79 19.99 -26.05 33.54
N ASP A 80 20.02 -24.80 34.03
CA ASP A 80 20.60 -24.46 35.34
C ASP A 80 19.84 -25.09 36.52
N LYS A 81 18.54 -25.35 36.38
CA LYS A 81 17.71 -26.01 37.41
C LYS A 81 17.85 -27.54 37.47
N LYS A 82 18.59 -28.16 36.54
CA LYS A 82 18.78 -29.62 36.50
C LYS A 82 20.07 -30.10 37.18
N GLN A 83 20.96 -29.19 37.59
CA GLN A 83 22.26 -29.53 38.18
C GLN A 83 22.29 -29.51 39.73
N GLU A 84 21.16 -29.22 40.39
CA GLU A 84 21.06 -29.11 41.86
C GLU A 84 20.29 -30.28 42.54
N LYS A 85 20.13 -31.43 41.88
CA LYS A 85 19.56 -32.64 42.51
C LYS A 85 20.52 -33.81 42.53
#